data_AF-A0A177LVX0-F1
#
_entry.id   AF-A0A177LVX0-F1
#
_cell.length_a   1.000
_cell.length_b   1.000
_cell.length_c   1.000
_cell.angle_alpha   90.00
_cell.angle_beta   90.00
_cell.angle_gamma   90.00
#
_symmetry.space_group_name_H-M   'P 1'
#
loop_
_entity.id
_entity.type
_entity.pdbx_description
1 polymer ?
#
loop_
_entity_poly.entity_id
_entity_poly.type
_entity_poly.pdbx_seq_one_letter_code
_entity_poly.pdbx_strand_id
1 'polypeptide(L)'
;MGVVSDTNLTNHLHQENNDFGPDGVTELYEVAYHNDSSGIYIRAQDGQAFDLKSMQFSAPWSTSSPFVNRRAGSWEILGFSQADNPNLSSGNGTDYATRVAYQTVANTAADSFNGTLVLNSGFQNISAFWIHFIGEPDSFVTAGSAYKMRLDNVVIEQTAAAVPVPAAVWMFGSGLLGLLSFGRKKNSLAA
;
A
#
# COMPACT_ATOMS: atom_id res chain seq x y z
N MET A 1 15.26 1.72 -7.11
CA MET A 1 14.64 2.98 -6.64
C MET A 1 13.36 3.17 -7.44
N GLY A 2 12.31 2.42 -7.11
CA GLY A 2 10.97 2.64 -7.63
C GLY A 2 10.36 3.83 -6.92
N VAL A 3 10.65 5.02 -7.43
CA VAL A 3 9.88 6.22 -7.18
C VAL A 3 8.92 6.33 -8.36
N VAL A 4 7.67 6.73 -8.14
CA VAL A 4 6.87 7.30 -9.24
C VAL A 4 7.68 8.50 -9.71
N SER A 5 8.44 8.36 -10.79
CA SER A 5 9.33 9.42 -11.23
C SER A 5 8.46 10.57 -11.71
N ASP A 6 8.34 11.60 -10.89
CA ASP A 6 7.79 12.86 -11.34
C ASP A 6 8.91 13.61 -12.07
N THR A 7 8.74 13.79 -13.37
CA THR A 7 9.74 14.49 -14.19
C THR A 7 9.74 15.98 -13.91
N ASN A 8 8.73 16.50 -13.20
CA ASN A 8 8.69 17.87 -12.72
C ASN A 8 9.19 17.95 -11.27
N LEU A 9 10.35 18.58 -11.09
CA LEU A 9 11.00 18.74 -9.79
C LEU A 9 10.24 19.64 -8.81
N THR A 10 9.20 20.36 -9.25
CA THR A 10 8.38 21.21 -8.36
C THR A 10 7.19 20.47 -7.76
N ASN A 11 6.83 19.30 -8.31
CA ASN A 11 5.71 18.52 -7.80
C ASN A 11 6.10 17.90 -6.46
N HIS A 12 5.20 17.98 -5.48
CA HIS A 12 5.54 17.63 -4.11
C HIS A 12 4.33 17.12 -3.32
N LEU A 13 4.61 16.50 -2.19
CA LEU A 13 3.63 16.22 -1.15
C LEU A 13 3.82 17.23 -0.03
N HIS A 14 2.76 17.43 0.75
CA HIS A 14 2.78 18.28 1.94
C HIS A 14 2.84 17.39 3.18
N GLN A 15 3.44 17.94 4.24
CA GLN A 15 3.29 17.43 5.59
C GLN A 15 2.46 18.46 6.35
N GLU A 16 1.35 18.04 6.96
CA GLU A 16 0.43 18.95 7.64
C GLU A 16 0.24 18.54 9.09
N ASN A 17 0.15 19.53 9.99
CA ASN A 17 -0.15 19.28 11.38
C ASN A 17 -1.61 18.77 11.48
N ASN A 18 -1.76 17.58 12.05
CA ASN A 18 -3.04 16.91 12.26
C ASN A 18 -3.56 17.13 13.69
N ASP A 19 -2.70 16.94 14.69
CA ASP A 19 -3.08 17.01 16.12
C ASP A 19 -1.84 17.23 17.01
N PHE A 20 -2.03 17.25 18.33
CA PHE A 20 -0.97 17.16 19.32
C PHE A 20 -1.00 15.80 20.02
N GLY A 21 0.18 15.30 20.40
CA GLY A 21 0.33 14.10 21.20
C GLY A 21 -0.29 14.28 22.60
N PRO A 22 -0.34 13.19 23.40
CA PRO A 22 -0.93 13.23 24.74
C PRO A 22 -0.28 14.24 25.71
N ASP A 23 0.93 14.70 25.39
CA ASP A 23 1.66 15.73 26.13
C ASP A 23 1.18 17.16 25.82
N GLY A 24 0.31 17.34 24.83
CA GLY A 24 -0.24 18.62 24.41
C GLY A 24 0.76 19.54 23.71
N VAL A 25 1.95 19.05 23.37
CA VAL A 25 3.02 19.87 22.76
C VAL A 25 3.71 19.20 21.58
N THR A 26 3.70 17.86 21.50
CA THR A 26 4.27 17.15 20.36
C THR A 26 3.32 17.23 19.18
N GLU A 27 3.69 17.94 18.11
CA GLU A 27 2.89 17.98 16.89
C GLU A 27 2.89 16.62 16.19
N LEU A 28 1.70 16.14 15.87
CA LEU A 28 1.46 14.96 15.04
C LEU A 28 1.15 15.43 13.63
N TYR A 29 1.75 14.75 12.66
CA TYR A 29 1.69 15.15 11.26
C TYR A 29 1.10 14.04 10.40
N GLU A 30 0.37 14.48 9.38
CA GLU A 30 -0.17 13.61 8.34
C GLU A 30 0.43 13.96 6.96
N VAL A 31 0.36 13.01 6.03
CA VAL A 31 0.76 13.24 4.65
C VAL A 31 -0.42 13.85 3.90
N ALA A 32 -0.20 15.01 3.28
CA ALA A 32 -1.19 15.67 2.46
C ALA A 32 -0.80 15.62 0.98
N TYR A 33 -1.72 15.11 0.17
CA TYR A 33 -1.60 15.14 -1.28
C TYR A 33 -1.83 16.57 -1.78
N HIS A 34 -0.94 17.02 -2.66
CA HIS A 34 -1.07 18.28 -3.40
C HIS A 34 -1.43 17.99 -4.86
N ASN A 35 -2.19 18.87 -5.51
CA ASN A 35 -2.78 18.63 -6.82
C ASN A 35 -1.79 18.60 -7.99
N ASP A 36 -0.56 19.05 -7.77
CA ASP A 36 0.54 18.87 -8.72
C ASP A 36 1.27 17.54 -8.52
N SER A 37 0.99 16.78 -7.47
CA SER A 37 1.63 15.48 -7.23
C SER A 37 1.07 14.39 -8.13
N SER A 38 1.96 13.57 -8.67
CA SER A 38 1.59 12.32 -9.33
C SER A 38 0.89 11.33 -8.39
N GLY A 39 1.06 11.44 -7.07
CA GLY A 39 0.42 10.59 -6.06
C GLY A 39 1.32 10.23 -4.89
N ILE A 40 0.77 9.47 -3.94
CA ILE A 40 1.47 8.98 -2.75
C ILE A 40 1.85 7.52 -2.98
N TYR A 41 3.15 7.22 -3.11
CA TYR A 41 3.67 5.88 -3.31
C TYR A 41 4.39 5.38 -2.06
N ILE A 42 3.96 4.25 -1.51
CA ILE A 42 4.48 3.69 -0.25
C ILE A 42 4.91 2.24 -0.47
N ARG A 43 6.10 1.90 0.04
CA ARG A 43 6.69 0.56 -0.03
C ARG A 43 7.56 0.29 1.20
N ALA A 44 7.75 -0.98 1.52
CA ALA A 44 8.78 -1.38 2.48
C ALA A 44 10.18 -1.12 1.89
N GLN A 45 11.11 -0.58 2.70
CA GLN A 45 12.47 -0.26 2.23
C GLN A 45 13.28 -1.51 1.86
N ASP A 46 13.03 -2.62 2.56
CA ASP A 46 13.61 -3.93 2.28
C ASP A 46 12.91 -4.67 1.11
N GLY A 47 11.85 -4.07 0.55
CA GLY A 47 11.07 -4.63 -0.54
C GLY A 47 10.19 -5.81 -0.16
N GLN A 48 10.04 -6.11 1.13
CA GLN A 48 9.19 -7.21 1.58
C GLN A 48 7.71 -6.92 1.34
N ALA A 49 6.95 -7.99 1.13
CA ALA A 49 5.51 -7.91 1.05
C ALA A 49 4.88 -7.65 2.43
N PHE A 50 3.68 -7.08 2.41
CA PHE A 50 2.85 -6.81 3.56
C PHE A 50 1.38 -6.85 3.16
N ASP A 51 0.51 -7.02 4.16
CA ASP A 51 -0.92 -6.80 4.01
C ASP A 51 -1.23 -5.35 4.38
N LEU A 52 -1.87 -4.61 3.48
CA LEU A 52 -2.43 -3.30 3.79
C LEU A 52 -3.87 -3.47 4.28
N LYS A 53 -4.15 -3.15 5.55
CA LYS A 53 -5.45 -3.42 6.18
C LYS A 53 -6.37 -2.21 6.18
N SER A 54 -5.86 -1.08 6.65
CA SER A 54 -6.63 0.16 6.74
C SER A 54 -5.74 1.39 6.75
N MET A 55 -6.35 2.55 6.55
CA MET A 55 -5.71 3.86 6.69
C MET A 55 -6.75 4.90 7.12
N GLN A 56 -6.34 5.94 7.84
CA GLN A 56 -7.16 7.15 7.93
C GLN A 56 -7.04 7.90 6.60
N PHE A 57 -8.18 8.08 5.94
CA PHE A 57 -8.27 8.69 4.63
C PHE A 57 -9.25 9.86 4.70
N SER A 58 -8.76 11.07 4.45
CA SER A 58 -9.56 12.29 4.51
C SER A 58 -9.54 13.00 3.16
N ALA A 59 -10.62 12.84 2.40
CA ALA A 59 -10.91 13.61 1.20
C ALA A 59 -12.38 14.09 1.20
N PRO A 60 -12.87 14.76 2.27
CA PRO A 60 -14.25 15.27 2.29
C PRO A 60 -14.44 16.34 1.21
N TRP A 61 -15.61 16.38 0.58
CA TRP A 61 -15.96 17.49 -0.30
C TRP A 61 -16.16 18.77 0.51
N SER A 62 -15.53 19.87 0.08
CA SER A 62 -15.61 21.15 0.78
C SER A 62 -15.34 22.32 -0.16
N THR A 63 -16.13 23.38 0.02
CA THR A 63 -15.99 24.66 -0.71
C THR A 63 -15.29 25.73 0.10
N SER A 64 -14.92 25.45 1.35
CA SER A 64 -14.34 26.41 2.30
C SER A 64 -12.90 26.10 2.70
N SER A 65 -12.11 27.15 2.89
CA SER A 65 -10.75 27.09 3.47
C SER A 65 -10.79 26.58 4.92
N PRO A 66 -9.77 25.86 5.43
CA PRO A 66 -8.47 25.53 4.79
C PRO A 66 -8.48 24.26 3.94
N PHE A 67 -9.57 23.49 3.95
CA PHE A 67 -9.69 22.25 3.20
C PHE A 67 -10.62 22.43 2.01
N VAL A 68 -10.14 23.04 0.92
CA VAL A 68 -10.95 23.17 -0.31
C VAL A 68 -10.76 21.91 -1.16
N ASN A 69 -11.84 21.13 -1.31
CA ASN A 69 -11.86 19.92 -2.12
C ASN A 69 -13.17 19.82 -2.91
N ARG A 70 -13.14 20.26 -4.16
CA ARG A 70 -14.32 20.43 -5.02
C ARG A 70 -14.09 19.97 -6.45
N ARG A 71 -13.18 19.01 -6.66
CA ARG A 71 -12.95 18.37 -7.96
C ARG A 71 -13.66 17.02 -7.99
N ALA A 72 -14.62 16.87 -8.89
CA ALA A 72 -15.30 15.60 -9.08
C ALA A 72 -14.34 14.54 -9.65
N GLY A 73 -14.35 13.35 -9.06
CA GLY A 73 -13.50 12.25 -9.49
C GLY A 73 -13.47 11.10 -8.49
N SER A 74 -12.36 10.40 -8.45
CA SER A 74 -12.10 9.30 -7.53
C SER A 74 -10.63 9.26 -7.17
N TRP A 75 -10.36 8.84 -5.94
CA TRP A 75 -9.03 8.40 -5.56
C TRP A 75 -8.91 6.93 -5.90
N GLU A 76 -7.89 6.59 -6.66
CA GLU A 76 -7.53 5.21 -6.93
C GLU A 76 -6.45 4.78 -5.95
N ILE A 77 -6.64 3.60 -5.35
CA ILE A 77 -5.65 2.92 -4.53
C ILE A 77 -5.27 1.65 -5.29
N LEU A 78 -4.00 1.54 -5.67
CA LEU A 78 -3.45 0.41 -6.40
C LEU A 78 -2.44 -0.31 -5.49
N GLY A 79 -2.51 -1.64 -5.42
CA GLY A 79 -1.49 -2.47 -4.78
C GLY A 79 -0.66 -3.21 -5.82
N PHE A 80 0.65 -3.35 -5.58
CA PHE A 80 1.60 -3.93 -6.53
C PHE A 80 2.32 -5.15 -5.95
N SER A 81 2.60 -6.14 -6.80
CA SER A 81 3.39 -7.32 -6.43
C SER A 81 4.89 -7.04 -6.30
N GLN A 82 5.36 -5.91 -6.83
CA GLN A 82 6.75 -5.48 -6.77
C GLN A 82 6.87 -4.19 -5.97
N ALA A 83 7.95 -4.06 -5.19
CA ALA A 83 8.21 -2.85 -4.42
C ALA A 83 8.69 -1.68 -5.29
N ASP A 84 9.41 -1.99 -6.37
CA ASP A 84 9.93 -1.00 -7.31
C ASP A 84 9.10 -1.00 -8.61
N ASN A 85 8.32 0.06 -8.87
CA ASN A 85 7.50 0.21 -10.07
C ASN A 85 7.88 1.50 -10.84
N PRO A 86 8.95 1.49 -11.65
CA PRO A 86 9.48 2.70 -12.29
C PRO A 86 8.58 3.29 -13.40
N ASN A 87 7.65 2.51 -13.95
CA ASN A 87 6.87 2.90 -15.14
C ASN A 87 5.47 3.45 -14.80
N LEU A 88 5.25 3.86 -13.56
CA LEU A 88 3.94 4.38 -13.13
C LEU A 88 3.56 5.67 -13.88
N SER A 89 4.54 6.48 -14.28
CA SER A 89 4.35 7.74 -15.02
C SER A 89 4.02 7.57 -16.51
N SER A 90 4.16 6.37 -17.08
CA SER A 90 3.93 6.11 -18.52
C SER A 90 2.61 5.41 -18.85
N GLY A 91 1.79 5.13 -17.82
CA GLY A 91 0.53 4.38 -17.95
C GLY A 91 -0.71 5.26 -18.01
N ASN A 92 -1.89 4.63 -17.93
CA ASN A 92 -3.19 5.30 -17.83
C ASN A 92 -3.60 5.64 -16.38
N GLY A 93 -2.71 5.47 -15.41
CA GLY A 93 -3.00 5.62 -13.98
C GLY A 93 -3.55 4.35 -13.32
N THR A 94 -4.13 3.41 -14.07
CA THR A 94 -4.88 2.28 -13.48
C THR A 94 -4.26 0.92 -13.80
N ASP A 95 -3.82 0.68 -15.04
CA ASP A 95 -3.47 -0.65 -15.55
C ASP A 95 -1.96 -0.83 -15.72
N TYR A 96 -1.37 -1.54 -14.77
CA TYR A 96 0.05 -1.88 -14.76
C TYR A 96 0.24 -3.38 -14.60
N ALA A 97 1.27 -3.93 -15.24
CA ALA A 97 1.56 -5.37 -15.23
C ALA A 97 1.79 -5.93 -13.81
N THR A 98 2.26 -5.10 -12.88
CA THR A 98 2.54 -5.46 -11.48
C THR A 98 1.37 -5.15 -10.55
N ARG A 99 0.28 -4.55 -11.03
CA ARG A 99 -0.91 -4.27 -10.21
C ARG A 99 -1.61 -5.58 -9.86
N VAL A 100 -1.79 -5.83 -8.58
CA VAL A 100 -2.48 -7.01 -8.03
C VAL A 100 -3.67 -6.65 -7.15
N ALA A 101 -3.78 -5.39 -6.72
CA ALA A 101 -4.90 -4.90 -5.92
C ALA A 101 -5.45 -3.58 -6.48
N TYR A 102 -6.73 -3.32 -6.23
CA TYR A 102 -7.39 -2.09 -6.65
C TYR A 102 -8.60 -1.78 -5.77
N GLN A 103 -8.76 -0.51 -5.41
CA GLN A 103 -9.93 0.04 -4.73
C GLN A 103 -10.06 1.52 -5.07
N THR A 104 -11.28 2.03 -5.08
CA THR A 104 -11.54 3.45 -5.30
C THR A 104 -12.27 4.09 -4.13
N VAL A 105 -12.10 5.40 -3.99
CA VAL A 105 -12.85 6.26 -3.08
C VAL A 105 -13.43 7.40 -3.89
N ALA A 106 -14.75 7.55 -3.90
CA ALA A 106 -15.40 8.64 -4.62
C ALA A 106 -15.02 10.00 -4.04
N ASN A 107 -14.93 11.01 -4.91
CA ASN A 107 -14.71 12.40 -4.52
C ASN A 107 -15.70 13.30 -5.26
N THR A 108 -16.91 13.40 -4.73
CA THR A 108 -18.00 14.22 -5.27
C THR A 108 -18.72 14.94 -4.14
N ALA A 109 -19.55 15.93 -4.47
CA ALA A 109 -20.37 16.63 -3.47
C ALA A 109 -21.35 15.70 -2.73
N ALA A 110 -21.83 14.66 -3.41
CA ALA A 110 -22.79 13.70 -2.85
C ALA A 110 -22.11 12.52 -2.14
N ASP A 111 -20.88 12.20 -2.53
CA ASP A 111 -20.14 11.03 -2.06
C ASP A 111 -18.65 11.39 -1.97
N SER A 112 -18.20 11.58 -0.73
CA SER A 112 -16.82 11.89 -0.37
C SER A 112 -16.49 11.19 0.95
N PHE A 113 -15.21 10.97 1.22
CA PHE A 113 -14.80 10.10 2.32
C PHE A 113 -13.98 10.84 3.37
N ASN A 114 -14.30 10.58 4.64
CA ASN A 114 -13.51 11.03 5.76
C ASN A 114 -13.61 10.01 6.91
N GLY A 115 -12.53 9.28 7.16
CA GLY A 115 -12.44 8.33 8.27
C GLY A 115 -11.53 7.15 7.96
N THR A 116 -11.79 6.01 8.61
CA THR A 116 -11.02 4.78 8.41
C THR A 116 -11.43 4.07 7.12
N LEU A 117 -10.58 4.11 6.10
CA LEU A 117 -10.72 3.30 4.90
C LEU A 117 -10.21 1.88 5.18
N VAL A 118 -11.10 0.89 5.11
CA VAL A 118 -10.74 -0.54 5.17
C VAL A 118 -10.48 -1.03 3.74
N LEU A 119 -9.35 -1.71 3.53
CA LEU A 119 -8.97 -2.23 2.22
C LEU A 119 -9.56 -3.62 2.00
N ASN A 120 -9.94 -3.89 0.75
CA ASN A 120 -10.41 -5.21 0.36
C ASN A 120 -9.29 -6.26 0.38
N SER A 121 -9.66 -7.54 0.31
CA SER A 121 -8.71 -8.67 0.41
C SER A 121 -7.65 -8.71 -0.69
N GLY A 122 -7.80 -7.97 -1.79
CA GLY A 122 -6.77 -7.86 -2.82
C GLY A 122 -5.49 -7.20 -2.33
N PHE A 123 -5.56 -6.42 -1.24
CA PHE A 123 -4.41 -5.75 -0.63
C PHE A 123 -3.59 -6.63 0.33
N GLN A 124 -3.78 -7.94 0.29
CA GLN A 124 -2.94 -8.91 0.99
C GLN A 124 -1.69 -9.22 0.16
N ASN A 125 -0.54 -9.38 0.84
CA ASN A 125 0.74 -9.75 0.25
C ASN A 125 1.16 -8.87 -0.94
N ILE A 126 1.00 -7.55 -0.80
CA ILE A 126 1.50 -6.55 -1.75
C ILE A 126 2.87 -6.05 -1.31
N SER A 127 3.70 -5.61 -2.24
CA SER A 127 5.04 -5.08 -1.96
C SER A 127 5.08 -3.54 -1.96
N ALA A 128 4.04 -2.91 -2.49
CA ALA A 128 3.85 -1.47 -2.49
C ALA A 128 2.38 -1.11 -2.76
N PHE A 129 2.00 0.12 -2.44
CA PHE A 129 0.75 0.71 -2.91
C PHE A 129 0.93 2.16 -3.37
N TRP A 130 0.04 2.61 -4.23
CA TRP A 130 -0.01 3.96 -4.78
C TRP A 130 -1.42 4.52 -4.64
N ILE A 131 -1.51 5.77 -4.21
CA ILE A 131 -2.76 6.53 -4.16
C ILE A 131 -2.63 7.73 -5.08
N HIS A 132 -3.55 7.88 -6.03
CA HIS A 132 -3.59 9.03 -6.92
C HIS A 132 -5.03 9.40 -7.26
N PHE A 133 -5.21 10.59 -7.84
CA PHE A 133 -6.52 11.09 -8.23
C PHE A 133 -6.77 10.84 -9.72
N ILE A 134 -7.98 10.39 -10.04
CA ILE A 134 -8.54 10.38 -11.40
C ILE A 134 -9.83 11.21 -11.40
N GLY A 135 -10.02 12.07 -12.40
CA GLY A 135 -11.19 12.95 -12.43
C GLY A 135 -11.36 13.63 -13.76
N GLU A 136 -12.27 14.61 -13.82
CA GLU A 136 -12.56 15.36 -15.05
C GLU A 136 -11.25 15.84 -15.72
N PRO A 137 -11.13 15.69 -17.06
CA PRO A 137 -9.88 15.84 -17.78
C PRO A 137 -9.22 17.18 -17.45
N ASP A 138 -7.91 17.13 -17.21
CA ASP A 138 -7.04 18.29 -17.06
C ASP A 138 -7.02 19.09 -18.38
N SER A 139 -8.06 19.88 -18.60
CA SER A 139 -7.83 21.15 -19.27
C SER A 139 -7.23 22.05 -18.21
N PHE A 140 -5.90 22.19 -18.23
CA PHE A 140 -5.08 23.16 -17.49
C PHE A 140 -5.54 24.64 -17.70
N VAL A 141 -6.77 24.88 -18.17
CA VAL A 141 -7.30 26.14 -18.70
C VAL A 141 -8.48 26.68 -17.88
N THR A 142 -9.11 25.86 -17.01
CA THR A 142 -9.97 26.44 -15.95
C THR A 142 -9.15 26.45 -14.67
N ALA A 143 -8.95 27.62 -14.05
CA ALA A 143 -8.36 27.74 -12.73
C ALA A 143 -9.04 26.73 -11.79
N GLY A 144 -8.34 25.62 -11.56
CA GLY A 144 -8.94 24.34 -11.20
C GLY A 144 -9.50 24.38 -9.80
N SER A 145 -10.68 23.83 -9.63
CA SER A 145 -11.23 23.51 -8.32
C SER A 145 -10.19 22.74 -7.51
N ALA A 146 -9.74 23.30 -6.38
CA ALA A 146 -8.79 22.64 -5.51
C ALA A 146 -9.35 21.28 -5.07
N TYR A 147 -8.46 20.29 -4.97
CA TYR A 147 -8.74 18.97 -4.42
C TYR A 147 -7.55 18.56 -3.58
N LYS A 148 -7.86 17.87 -2.49
CA LYS A 148 -6.91 17.57 -1.43
C LYS A 148 -7.31 16.25 -0.80
N MET A 149 -6.31 15.47 -0.42
CA MET A 149 -6.49 14.28 0.39
C MET A 149 -5.39 14.24 1.43
N ARG A 150 -5.73 13.75 2.62
CA ARG A 150 -4.80 13.53 3.72
C ARG A 150 -4.83 12.08 4.15
N LEU A 151 -3.66 11.56 4.46
CA LEU A 151 -3.42 10.16 4.77
C LEU A 151 -2.67 10.07 6.11
N ASP A 152 -3.20 9.25 7.01
CA ASP A 152 -2.60 9.00 8.31
C ASP A 152 -2.88 7.54 8.77
N ASN A 153 -2.21 7.11 9.84
CA ASN A 153 -2.46 5.84 10.54
C ASN A 153 -2.58 4.63 9.60
N VAL A 154 -1.63 4.47 8.69
CA VAL A 154 -1.56 3.33 7.77
C VAL A 154 -1.28 2.07 8.58
N VAL A 155 -2.21 1.13 8.57
CA VAL A 155 -2.11 -0.16 9.26
C VAL A 155 -1.66 -1.23 8.27
N ILE A 156 -0.46 -1.76 8.52
CA ILE A 156 0.12 -2.88 7.77
C ILE A 156 0.37 -4.07 8.69
N GLU A 157 0.25 -5.28 8.14
CA GLU A 157 0.75 -6.49 8.79
C GLU A 157 1.82 -7.11 7.90
N GLN A 158 3.00 -7.35 8.45
CA GLN A 158 4.06 -8.02 7.71
C GLN A 158 3.64 -9.48 7.46
N THR A 159 3.62 -9.90 6.20
CA THR A 159 3.46 -11.32 5.89
C THR A 159 4.70 -12.03 6.42
N ALA A 160 4.50 -12.94 7.38
CA ALA A 160 5.60 -13.67 7.99
C ALA A 160 6.43 -14.33 6.87
N ALA A 161 7.72 -14.02 6.81
CA ALA A 161 8.62 -14.70 5.90
C ALA A 161 8.51 -16.21 6.18
N ALA A 162 8.23 -17.01 5.16
CA ALA A 162 8.19 -18.46 5.32
C ALA A 162 9.55 -18.91 5.88
N VAL A 163 9.58 -19.30 7.16
CA VAL A 163 10.80 -19.78 7.81
C VAL A 163 11.22 -21.03 7.06
N PRO A 164 12.40 -21.05 6.39
CA PRO A 164 12.87 -22.26 5.74
C PRO A 164 12.96 -23.34 6.80
N VAL A 165 12.11 -24.36 6.71
CA VAL A 165 12.21 -25.51 7.61
C VAL A 165 13.57 -26.14 7.31
N PRO A 166 14.52 -26.18 8.27
CA PRO A 166 15.87 -26.61 7.97
C PRO A 166 15.86 -28.00 7.35
N ALA A 167 16.77 -28.27 6.41
CA ALA A 167 16.98 -29.61 5.84
C ALA A 167 17.09 -30.71 6.92
N ALA A 168 17.44 -30.34 8.16
CA ALA A 168 17.39 -31.17 9.35
C ALA A 168 16.03 -31.87 9.58
N VAL A 169 14.88 -31.25 9.27
CA VAL A 169 13.57 -31.93 9.41
C VAL A 169 13.43 -33.06 8.40
N TRP A 170 13.91 -32.85 7.17
CA TRP A 170 13.98 -33.90 6.14
C TRP A 170 15.02 -34.98 6.47
N MET A 171 16.14 -34.60 7.07
CA MET A 171 17.20 -35.52 7.50
C MET A 171 16.79 -36.33 8.73
N PHE A 172 16.03 -35.74 9.67
CA PHE A 172 15.46 -36.47 10.81
C PHE A 172 14.36 -37.43 10.37
N GLY A 173 13.49 -37.01 9.45
CA GLY A 173 12.45 -37.88 8.88
C GLY A 173 13.03 -39.08 8.12
N SER A 174 14.02 -38.84 7.25
CA SER A 174 14.70 -39.92 6.51
C SER A 174 15.61 -40.77 7.39
N GLY A 175 16.30 -40.17 8.37
CA GLY A 175 17.12 -40.87 9.35
C GLY A 175 16.32 -41.85 10.21
N LEU A 176 15.13 -41.44 10.68
CA LEU A 176 14.25 -42.30 11.48
C LEU A 176 13.69 -43.49 10.68
N LEU A 177 13.28 -43.25 9.42
CA LEU A 177 12.84 -44.31 8.50
C LEU A 177 13.98 -45.28 8.14
N GLY A 178 15.20 -44.76 8.00
CA GLY A 178 16.40 -45.58 7.83
C GLY A 178 16.61 -46.53 9.00
N LEU A 179 16.53 -46.03 10.24
CA LEU A 179 16.69 -46.84 11.46
C LEU A 179 15.63 -47.95 11.60
N LEU A 180 14.37 -47.66 11.25
CA LEU A 180 13.29 -48.67 11.24
C LEU A 180 13.52 -49.78 10.20
N SER A 181 14.19 -49.47 9.08
CA SER A 181 14.50 -50.44 8.03
C SER A 181 15.63 -51.40 8.42
N PHE A 182 16.59 -50.95 9.24
CA PHE A 182 17.65 -51.81 9.77
C PHE A 182 17.17 -52.77 10.88
N GLY A 183 16.13 -52.40 11.66
CA GLY A 183 15.59 -53.24 12.72
C GLY A 183 14.92 -54.54 12.25
N ARG A 184 14.47 -54.62 10.99
CA ARG A 184 13.73 -55.78 10.47
C ARG A 184 14.61 -56.99 10.10
N LYS A 185 15.93 -56.82 9.97
CA LYS A 185 16.84 -57.92 9.56
C LYS A 185 17.22 -58.90 10.68
N LYS A 186 16.78 -58.70 11.93
CA LYS A 186 17.18 -59.55 13.06
C LYS A 186 16.29 -60.78 13.32
N ASN A 187 15.18 -60.94 12.61
CA ASN A 187 14.22 -62.04 12.86
C ASN A 187 14.25 -63.20 11.83
N SER A 188 15.24 -63.27 10.93
CA SER A 188 15.33 -64.38 9.94
C SER A 188 16.48 -65.36 10.17
N LEU A 189 17.06 -65.41 11.37
CA LEU A 189 18.06 -66.40 11.78
C LEU A 189 17.69 -66.96 13.16
N ALA A 190 16.62 -67.75 13.21
CA ALA A 190 16.40 -68.77 14.23
C ALA A 190 16.01 -70.04 13.46
N ALA A 191 16.87 -71.05 13.59
CA ALA A 191 16.76 -72.38 12.98
C ALA A 191 15.69 -73.23 13.69
#